data_AF-D0NQV0-F1
#
_entry.id   AF-D0NQV0-F1
#
_cell.length_a   1.000
_cell.length_b   1.000
_cell.length_c   1.000
_cell.angle_alpha   90.00
_cell.angle_beta   90.00
_cell.angle_gamma   90.00
#
_symmetry.space_group_name_H-M   'P 1'
#
loop_
_entity.id
_entity.type
_entity.pdbx_description
1 polymer ?
#
loop_
_entity_poly.entity_id
_entity_poly.type
_entity_poly.pdbx_seq_one_letter_code
_entity_poly.pdbx_strand_id
1 'polypeptide(L)'
;MPNSIDGGPKDVLEFVYHFKQLANLKYWNAKDKFLNATILLEIDLLEAFEDAAFSDDDVHMDEKLTRAHYKALIVPVDYSEKLQEELWEIHKPRSESLEYGKRFRVLVRMEHTLAQLSENSPMCEDALGQLYNRGLPYEWQNKYAASGHVYSTVAAHVPFFERIEQGEQRLQRSGGGNLGRGCSSYNSSASTSNKSAAL
;
A
#
# COMPACT_ATOMS: atom_id res chain seq x y z
N MET A 1 -2.58 5.97 22.77
CA MET A 1 -1.99 6.12 21.42
C MET A 1 -0.54 5.70 21.52
N PRO A 2 0.09 5.20 20.44
CA PRO A 2 1.53 4.94 20.49
C PRO A 2 2.24 6.29 20.62
N ASN A 3 2.94 6.48 21.73
CA ASN A 3 3.85 7.60 21.97
C ASN A 3 5.25 7.08 21.65
N SER A 4 5.74 7.32 20.44
CA SER A 4 7.15 7.12 20.10
C SER A 4 7.38 7.56 18.65
N ILE A 5 7.99 8.74 18.47
CA ILE A 5 8.59 9.15 17.19
C ILE A 5 10.10 8.90 17.34
N ASP A 6 10.44 7.68 17.75
CA ASP A 6 11.81 7.14 17.68
C ASP A 6 12.14 6.70 16.24
N GLY A 7 11.17 6.84 15.33
CA GLY A 7 11.14 6.30 13.99
C GLY A 7 11.10 7.39 12.94
N GLY A 8 11.78 7.16 11.82
CA GLY A 8 12.05 8.16 10.80
C GLY A 8 10.81 8.72 10.07
N PRO A 9 10.98 9.29 8.87
CA PRO A 9 9.93 10.06 8.19
C PRO A 9 8.57 9.33 7.99
N LYS A 10 8.54 7.99 7.97
CA LYS A 10 7.29 7.21 7.88
C LYS A 10 6.44 7.30 9.14
N ASP A 11 7.07 7.20 10.31
CA ASP A 11 6.38 7.21 11.60
C ASP A 11 5.79 8.59 11.89
N VAL A 12 6.52 9.64 11.48
CA VAL A 12 6.03 11.02 11.41
C VAL A 12 4.77 11.14 10.56
N LEU A 13 4.78 10.65 9.32
CA LEU A 13 3.61 10.73 8.44
C LEU A 13 2.42 9.91 8.97
N GLU A 14 2.70 8.77 9.59
CA GLU A 14 1.67 7.95 10.25
C GLU A 14 1.06 8.66 11.45
N PHE A 15 1.88 9.27 12.30
CA PHE A 15 1.42 10.10 13.42
C PHE A 15 0.53 11.23 12.93
N VAL A 16 0.98 12.03 11.94
CA VAL A 16 0.19 13.14 11.40
C VAL A 16 -1.14 12.67 10.85
N TYR A 17 -1.15 11.57 10.09
CA TYR A 17 -2.39 11.00 9.57
C TYR A 17 -3.35 10.65 10.70
N HIS A 18 -2.90 9.92 11.72
CA HIS A 18 -3.75 9.51 12.84
C HIS A 18 -4.19 10.68 13.72
N PHE A 19 -3.33 11.67 13.93
CA PHE A 19 -3.65 12.88 14.65
C PHE A 19 -4.76 13.67 13.95
N LYS A 20 -4.67 13.87 12.62
CA LYS A 20 -5.71 14.53 11.82
C LYS A 20 -7.05 13.78 11.91
N GLN A 21 -7.03 12.45 11.82
CA GLN A 21 -8.23 11.64 11.99
C GLN A 21 -8.85 11.79 13.38
N LEU A 22 -8.02 11.78 14.44
CA LEU A 22 -8.49 11.95 15.80
C LEU A 22 -9.07 13.35 16.03
N ALA A 23 -8.40 14.39 15.56
CA ALA A 23 -8.85 15.77 15.67
C ALA A 23 -10.21 15.97 14.99
N ASN A 24 -10.39 15.40 13.79
CA ASN A 24 -11.66 15.43 13.07
C ASN A 24 -12.76 14.67 13.82
N LEU A 25 -12.46 13.46 14.32
CA LEU A 25 -13.42 12.64 15.06
C LEU A 25 -13.86 13.31 16.37
N LYS A 26 -12.96 14.06 17.01
CA LYS A 26 -13.21 14.76 18.28
C LYS A 26 -13.69 16.19 18.11
N TYR A 27 -13.79 16.68 16.87
CA TYR A 27 -14.15 18.06 16.55
C TYR A 27 -13.27 19.09 17.27
N TRP A 28 -11.97 18.81 17.36
CA TRP A 28 -11.01 19.70 18.00
C TRP A 28 -10.88 21.02 17.25
N ASN A 29 -10.99 22.14 17.97
CA ASN A 29 -10.66 23.45 17.44
C ASN A 29 -9.12 23.64 17.38
N ALA A 30 -8.63 24.72 16.77
CA ALA A 30 -7.18 24.95 16.62
C ALA A 30 -6.41 24.93 17.95
N LYS A 31 -7.00 25.45 19.03
CA LYS A 31 -6.39 25.45 20.37
C LYS A 31 -6.34 24.04 20.96
N ASP A 32 -7.40 23.25 20.79
CA ASP A 32 -7.43 21.86 21.22
C ASP A 32 -6.38 21.05 20.44
N LYS A 33 -6.27 21.25 19.12
CA LYS A 33 -5.24 20.59 18.31
C LYS A 33 -3.83 20.95 18.80
N PHE A 34 -3.55 22.23 19.05
CA PHE A 34 -2.25 22.66 19.59
C PHE A 34 -1.94 21.99 20.93
N LEU A 35 -2.85 22.08 21.91
CA LEU A 35 -2.65 21.50 23.23
C LEU A 35 -2.45 19.98 23.17
N ASN A 36 -3.27 19.27 22.38
CA ASN A 36 -3.16 17.83 22.26
C ASN A 36 -1.91 17.41 21.49
N ALA A 37 -1.44 18.20 20.53
CA ALA A 37 -0.16 17.95 19.85
C ALA A 37 1.00 18.04 20.86
N THR A 38 1.08 19.11 21.65
CA THR A 38 2.09 19.30 22.71
C THR A 38 2.14 18.13 23.69
N ILE A 39 0.98 17.56 24.06
CA ILE A 39 0.92 16.41 24.99
C ILE A 39 1.43 15.11 24.34
N LEU A 40 1.24 14.97 23.02
CA LEU A 40 1.54 13.74 22.30
C LEU A 40 2.94 13.71 21.68
N LEU A 41 3.60 14.87 21.55
CA LEU A 41 4.96 14.98 21.05
C LEU A 41 5.98 14.63 22.14
N GLU A 42 7.08 13.98 21.73
CA GLU A 42 8.24 13.76 22.59
C GLU A 42 9.02 15.07 22.79
N ILE A 43 9.79 15.15 23.88
CA ILE A 43 10.50 16.38 24.31
C ILE A 43 11.35 16.97 23.18
N ASP A 44 12.03 16.12 22.39
CA ASP A 44 12.94 16.55 21.32
C ASP A 44 12.19 17.17 20.11
N LEU A 45 10.93 16.80 19.91
CA LEU A 45 10.07 17.37 18.87
C LEU A 45 9.25 18.55 19.40
N LEU A 46 9.09 18.64 20.71
CA LEU A 46 8.35 19.71 21.38
C LEU A 46 9.06 21.06 21.22
N GLU A 47 10.39 21.11 21.41
CA GLU A 47 11.17 22.34 21.27
C GLU A 47 11.07 22.92 19.85
N ALA A 48 11.27 22.09 18.83
CA ALA A 48 11.14 22.50 17.43
C ALA A 48 9.70 22.91 17.06
N PHE A 49 8.71 22.27 17.69
CA PHE A 49 7.29 22.58 17.49
C PHE A 49 6.91 23.93 18.09
N GLU A 50 7.33 24.22 19.33
CA GLU A 50 7.09 25.50 19.99
C GLU A 50 7.75 26.65 19.21
N ASP A 51 9.02 26.53 18.82
CA ASP A 51 9.73 27.52 18.02
C ASP A 51 9.02 27.84 16.69
N ALA A 52 8.46 26.82 16.04
CA ALA A 52 7.78 27.01 14.76
C ALA A 52 6.34 27.54 14.90
N ALA A 53 5.68 27.27 16.03
CA ALA A 53 4.30 27.69 16.29
C ALA A 53 4.19 29.16 16.70
N PHE A 54 5.17 29.68 17.45
CA PHE A 54 5.20 31.07 17.90
C PHE A 54 5.94 31.97 16.89
N SER A 55 5.23 32.43 15.87
CA SER A 55 5.66 33.55 15.02
C SER A 55 4.67 34.71 15.13
N ASP A 56 5.19 35.95 15.11
CA ASP A 56 4.65 37.27 15.52
C ASP A 56 3.26 37.74 14.95
N ASP A 57 2.41 36.84 14.46
CA ASP A 57 1.12 37.19 13.82
C ASP A 57 0.01 36.19 14.19
N ASP A 58 -0.82 36.51 15.19
CA ASP A 58 -1.70 35.60 15.93
C ASP A 58 -2.99 35.17 15.19
N VAL A 59 -3.17 35.49 13.91
CA VAL A 59 -4.49 35.41 13.25
C VAL A 59 -4.78 34.04 12.59
N HIS A 60 -3.79 33.16 12.41
CA HIS A 60 -3.99 31.86 11.73
C HIS A 60 -3.33 30.66 12.43
N MET A 61 -3.85 30.31 13.61
CA MET A 61 -3.37 29.17 14.39
C MET A 61 -3.47 27.82 13.65
N ASP A 62 -4.49 27.55 12.82
CA ASP A 62 -4.66 26.23 12.16
C ASP A 62 -3.66 25.99 11.00
N GLU A 63 -3.39 27.03 10.21
CA GLU A 63 -2.39 26.98 9.12
C GLU A 63 -0.96 27.01 9.67
N LYS A 64 -0.70 27.86 10.68
CA LYS A 64 0.60 27.87 11.39
C LYS A 64 0.84 26.57 12.12
N LEU A 65 -0.15 25.96 12.76
CA LEU A 65 -0.02 24.65 13.38
C LEU A 65 0.44 23.62 12.35
N THR A 66 -0.18 23.58 11.18
CA THR A 66 0.16 22.62 10.12
C THR A 66 1.57 22.86 9.57
N ARG A 67 1.95 24.13 9.35
CA ARG A 67 3.28 24.54 8.87
C ARG A 67 4.38 24.34 9.93
N ALA A 68 4.08 24.62 11.19
CA ALA A 68 4.96 24.43 12.34
C ALA A 68 5.22 22.95 12.59
N HIS A 69 4.16 22.13 12.51
CA HIS A 69 4.29 20.68 12.50
C HIS A 69 5.22 20.22 11.37
N TYR A 70 5.02 20.69 10.12
CA TYR A 70 5.90 20.30 9.00
C TYR A 70 7.36 20.72 9.18
N LYS A 71 7.63 21.90 9.74
CA LYS A 71 9.01 22.34 10.02
C LYS A 71 9.66 21.61 11.20
N ALA A 72 8.87 21.27 12.22
CA ALA A 72 9.34 20.58 13.41
C ALA A 72 9.52 19.07 13.20
N LEU A 73 8.68 18.47 12.35
CA LEU A 73 8.75 17.07 11.97
C LEU A 73 9.80 16.94 10.86
N ILE A 74 10.96 16.39 11.22
CA ILE A 74 12.17 16.20 10.41
C ILE A 74 11.89 15.28 9.20
N VAL A 75 11.07 15.72 8.25
CA VAL A 75 10.85 15.03 6.97
C VAL A 75 11.79 15.66 5.94
N PRO A 76 12.73 14.88 5.37
CA PRO A 76 13.60 15.37 4.32
C PRO A 76 12.80 15.95 3.15
N VAL A 77 13.31 17.03 2.55
CA VAL A 77 12.64 17.74 1.45
C VAL A 77 12.43 16.83 0.23
N ASP A 78 13.32 15.87 0.02
CA ASP A 78 13.32 14.86 -1.04
C ASP A 78 12.50 13.60 -0.70
N TYR A 79 11.84 13.57 0.45
CA TYR A 79 11.10 12.37 0.89
C TYR A 79 9.92 12.01 -0.02
N SER A 80 9.39 12.99 -0.76
CA SER A 80 8.36 12.75 -1.78
C SER A 80 8.87 11.86 -2.91
N GLU A 81 10.10 12.08 -3.38
CA GLU A 81 10.75 11.27 -4.42
C GLU A 81 10.91 9.83 -3.93
N LYS A 82 11.33 9.66 -2.67
CA LYS A 82 11.46 8.35 -2.05
C LYS A 82 10.13 7.61 -1.94
N LEU A 83 9.04 8.29 -1.58
CA LEU A 83 7.71 7.67 -1.55
C LEU A 83 7.23 7.29 -2.95
N GLN A 84 7.52 8.10 -3.96
CA GLN A 84 7.20 7.78 -5.36
C GLN A 84 7.99 6.58 -5.88
N GLU A 85 9.27 6.48 -5.52
CA GLU A 85 10.11 5.31 -5.80
C GLU A 85 9.55 4.05 -5.14
N GLU A 86 9.23 4.11 -3.84
CA GLU A 86 8.62 2.97 -3.13
C GLU A 86 7.27 2.55 -3.75
N LEU A 87 6.44 3.52 -4.18
CA LEU A 87 5.19 3.25 -4.90
C LEU A 87 5.41 2.66 -6.30
N TRP A 88 6.55 2.94 -6.92
CA TRP A 88 6.91 2.39 -8.23
C TRP A 88 7.48 0.96 -8.12
N GLU A 89 8.26 0.68 -7.09
CA GLU A 89 8.93 -0.60 -6.84
C GLU A 89 8.02 -1.65 -6.20
N ILE A 90 6.94 -1.21 -5.54
CA ILE A 90 6.03 -2.11 -4.87
C ILE A 90 5.39 -3.06 -5.88
N HIS A 91 5.60 -4.35 -5.65
CA HIS A 91 5.01 -5.43 -6.43
C HIS A 91 4.41 -6.46 -5.49
N LYS A 92 3.46 -7.23 -6.03
CA LYS A 92 2.85 -8.38 -5.38
C LYS A 92 3.68 -9.63 -5.72
N PRO A 93 4.41 -10.21 -4.76
CA PRO A 93 4.98 -11.54 -4.93
C PRO A 93 3.87 -12.57 -5.14
N ARG A 94 4.14 -13.62 -5.93
CA ARG A 94 3.18 -14.72 -6.15
C ARG A 94 2.77 -15.45 -4.86
N SER A 95 3.63 -15.44 -3.85
CA SER A 95 3.40 -16.07 -2.54
C SER A 95 2.60 -15.21 -1.57
N GLU A 96 2.45 -13.92 -1.83
CA GLU A 96 1.77 -13.00 -0.93
C GLU A 96 0.28 -12.95 -1.27
N SER A 97 -0.58 -13.27 -0.30
CA SER A 97 -2.02 -13.12 -0.45
C SER A 97 -2.48 -11.82 0.20
N LEU A 98 -3.22 -10.97 -0.54
CA LEU A 98 -3.91 -9.74 -0.07
C LEU A 98 -3.08 -8.61 0.59
N GLU A 99 -1.85 -8.88 1.06
CA GLU A 99 -1.03 -7.88 1.75
C GLU A 99 -0.52 -6.77 0.82
N TYR A 100 -0.33 -7.05 -0.48
CA TYR A 100 0.03 -6.04 -1.48
C TYR A 100 -0.89 -4.83 -1.46
N GLY A 101 -2.22 -5.06 -1.48
CA GLY A 101 -3.20 -3.97 -1.51
C GLY A 101 -3.17 -3.14 -0.24
N LYS A 102 -2.86 -3.74 0.92
CA LYS A 102 -2.68 -3.01 2.18
C LYS A 102 -1.41 -2.17 2.15
N ARG A 103 -0.27 -2.76 1.75
CA ARG A 103 1.03 -2.07 1.64
C ARG A 103 0.93 -0.89 0.67
N PHE A 104 0.30 -1.07 -0.48
CA PHE A 104 0.07 0.00 -1.45
C PHE A 104 -0.74 1.15 -0.84
N ARG A 105 -1.89 0.86 -0.21
CA ARG A 105 -2.72 1.90 0.42
C ARG A 105 -2.00 2.66 1.54
N VAL A 106 -1.11 2.00 2.28
CA VAL A 106 -0.29 2.67 3.30
C VAL A 106 0.65 3.69 2.65
N LEU A 107 1.31 3.33 1.54
CA LEU A 107 2.18 4.26 0.80
C LEU A 107 1.40 5.43 0.19
N VAL A 108 0.24 5.18 -0.42
CA VAL A 108 -0.63 6.25 -0.96
C VAL A 108 -1.07 7.22 0.13
N ARG A 109 -1.43 6.69 1.31
CA ARG A 109 -1.80 7.50 2.46
C ARG A 109 -0.65 8.38 2.93
N MET A 110 0.58 7.85 2.96
CA MET A 110 1.78 8.62 3.31
C MET A 110 2.04 9.73 2.28
N GLU A 111 1.94 9.42 0.98
CA GLU A 111 2.09 10.39 -0.12
C GLU A 111 1.07 11.54 0.00
N HIS A 112 -0.21 11.22 0.19
CA HIS A 112 -1.25 12.23 0.36
C HIS A 112 -1.02 13.09 1.62
N THR A 113 -0.57 12.46 2.70
CA THR A 113 -0.28 13.17 3.95
C THR A 113 0.88 14.15 3.75
N LEU A 114 1.94 13.71 3.06
CA LEU A 114 3.10 14.55 2.75
C LEU A 114 2.74 15.69 1.79
N ALA A 115 1.95 15.42 0.74
CA ALA A 115 1.50 16.43 -0.20
C ALA A 115 0.72 17.55 0.50
N GLN A 116 -0.21 17.19 1.41
CA GLN A 116 -0.94 18.17 2.21
C GLN A 116 -0.04 19.01 3.12
N LEU A 117 0.99 18.41 3.72
CA LEU A 117 1.91 19.14 4.61
C LEU A 117 2.85 20.07 3.84
N SER A 118 3.23 19.69 2.62
CA SER A 118 4.12 20.46 1.74
C SER A 118 3.40 21.44 0.82
N GLU A 119 2.09 21.64 1.02
CA GLU A 119 1.22 22.47 0.16
C GLU A 119 1.26 22.07 -1.32
N ASN A 120 1.61 20.81 -1.60
CA ASN A 120 1.68 20.23 -2.92
C ASN A 120 0.38 19.48 -3.26
N SER A 121 0.13 19.28 -4.56
CA SER A 121 -0.94 18.39 -4.99
C SER A 121 -0.53 16.93 -4.78
N PRO A 122 -1.38 16.08 -4.18
CA PRO A 122 -1.14 14.64 -4.17
C PRO A 122 -1.21 14.09 -5.60
N MET A 123 -0.64 12.91 -5.80
CA MET A 123 -0.79 12.16 -7.04
C MET A 123 -2.26 11.91 -7.37
N CYS A 124 -2.61 12.02 -8.66
CA CYS A 124 -3.97 11.76 -9.09
C CYS A 124 -4.32 10.26 -9.05
N GLU A 125 -5.60 9.94 -8.88
CA GLU A 125 -6.10 8.56 -8.82
C GLU A 125 -5.77 7.75 -10.08
N ASP A 126 -5.70 8.39 -11.26
CA ASP A 126 -5.32 7.72 -12.50
C ASP A 126 -3.87 7.23 -12.46
N ALA A 127 -2.94 8.05 -11.95
CA ALA A 127 -1.54 7.67 -11.78
C ALA A 127 -1.40 6.56 -10.72
N LEU A 128 -2.12 6.69 -9.62
CA LEU A 128 -2.18 5.68 -8.57
C LEU A 128 -2.75 4.34 -9.06
N GLY A 129 -3.80 4.37 -9.89
CA GLY A 129 -4.39 3.19 -10.51
C GLY A 129 -3.42 2.49 -11.46
N GLN A 130 -2.64 3.25 -12.23
CA GLN A 130 -1.60 2.70 -13.10
C GLN A 130 -0.47 2.03 -12.30
N LEU A 131 -0.01 2.65 -11.22
CA LEU A 131 0.99 2.07 -10.31
C LEU A 131 0.48 0.81 -9.63
N TYR A 132 -0.77 0.83 -9.17
CA TYR A 132 -1.41 -0.33 -8.57
C TYR A 132 -1.49 -1.50 -9.56
N ASN A 133 -1.91 -1.25 -10.81
CA ASN A 133 -1.97 -2.29 -11.83
C ASN A 133 -0.57 -2.80 -12.19
N ARG A 134 0.43 -1.91 -12.31
CA ARG A 134 1.82 -2.26 -12.62
C ARG A 134 2.42 -3.24 -11.60
N GLY A 135 2.13 -3.07 -10.31
CA GLY A 135 2.68 -3.93 -9.26
C GLY A 135 2.07 -5.33 -9.20
N LEU A 136 0.99 -5.61 -9.94
CA LEU A 136 0.34 -6.92 -9.95
C LEU A 136 1.03 -7.94 -10.87
N PRO A 137 0.81 -9.25 -10.67
CA PRO A 137 1.33 -10.26 -11.59
C PRO A 137 0.83 -10.02 -13.03
N TYR A 138 1.69 -10.27 -14.02
CA TYR A 138 1.39 -10.05 -15.44
C TYR A 138 0.08 -10.70 -15.90
N GLU A 139 -0.22 -11.90 -15.41
CA GLU A 139 -1.46 -12.62 -15.73
C GLU A 139 -2.72 -11.86 -15.24
N TRP A 140 -2.62 -11.16 -14.12
CA TRP A 140 -3.72 -10.37 -13.55
C TRP A 140 -3.88 -9.05 -14.30
N GLN A 141 -2.76 -8.43 -14.71
CA GLN A 141 -2.78 -7.25 -15.58
C GLN A 141 -3.51 -7.56 -16.90
N ASN A 142 -3.22 -8.72 -17.51
CA ASN A 142 -3.90 -9.15 -18.73
C ASN A 142 -5.39 -9.40 -18.52
N LYS A 143 -5.78 -10.06 -17.41
CA LYS A 143 -7.19 -10.25 -17.04
C LYS A 143 -7.91 -8.92 -16.84
N TYR A 144 -7.24 -7.93 -16.24
CA TYR A 144 -7.79 -6.59 -16.07
C TYR A 144 -7.97 -5.88 -17.43
N ALA A 145 -6.94 -5.87 -18.27
CA ALA A 145 -7.01 -5.27 -19.60
C ALA A 145 -8.12 -5.91 -20.46
N ALA A 146 -8.25 -7.24 -20.42
CA ALA A 146 -9.30 -7.97 -21.13
C ALA A 146 -10.71 -7.71 -20.57
N SER A 147 -10.82 -7.30 -19.30
CA SER A 147 -12.13 -7.05 -18.67
C SER A 147 -12.83 -5.79 -19.19
N GLY A 148 -12.08 -4.85 -19.80
CA GLY A 148 -12.60 -3.56 -20.27
C GLY A 148 -13.12 -2.64 -19.16
N HIS A 149 -12.96 -3.01 -17.88
CA HIS A 149 -13.40 -2.17 -16.76
C HIS A 149 -12.41 -1.01 -16.57
N VAL A 150 -12.96 0.17 -16.35
CA VAL A 150 -12.20 1.36 -15.96
C VAL A 150 -12.62 1.73 -14.55
N TYR A 151 -11.73 1.52 -13.59
CA TYR A 151 -11.96 1.92 -12.21
C TYR A 151 -11.31 3.29 -11.97
N SER A 152 -12.08 4.22 -11.42
CA SER A 152 -11.65 5.60 -11.16
C SER A 152 -10.86 5.79 -9.86
N THR A 153 -10.76 4.75 -9.03
CA THR A 153 -10.03 4.80 -7.75
C THR A 153 -9.31 3.50 -7.49
N VAL A 154 -8.19 3.54 -6.77
CA VAL A 154 -7.48 2.32 -6.35
C VAL A 154 -8.38 1.42 -5.49
N ALA A 155 -9.21 2.00 -4.63
CA ALA A 155 -10.15 1.27 -3.78
C ALA A 155 -11.14 0.41 -4.61
N ALA A 156 -11.58 0.90 -5.76
CA ALA A 156 -12.48 0.16 -6.65
C ALA A 156 -11.79 -1.01 -7.37
N HIS A 157 -10.46 -0.98 -7.55
CA HIS A 157 -9.70 -2.09 -8.11
C HIS A 157 -9.61 -3.27 -7.14
N VAL A 158 -9.60 -3.01 -5.82
CA VAL A 158 -9.35 -4.04 -4.80
C VAL A 158 -10.31 -5.24 -4.94
N PRO A 159 -11.64 -5.08 -4.93
CA PRO A 159 -12.55 -6.23 -5.02
C PRO A 159 -12.39 -7.06 -6.30
N PHE A 160 -11.96 -6.43 -7.41
CA PHE A 160 -11.73 -7.14 -8.67
C PHE A 160 -10.57 -8.13 -8.54
N PHE A 161 -9.43 -7.68 -8.02
CA PHE A 161 -8.25 -8.52 -7.87
C PHE A 161 -8.38 -9.52 -6.71
N GLU A 162 -9.12 -9.19 -5.65
CA GLU A 162 -9.47 -10.17 -4.60
C GLU A 162 -10.23 -11.38 -5.16
N ARG A 163 -11.16 -11.16 -6.11
CA ARG A 163 -11.86 -12.26 -6.77
C ARG A 163 -10.93 -13.14 -7.59
N ILE A 164 -9.96 -12.56 -8.28
CA ILE A 164 -8.95 -13.30 -9.05
C ILE A 164 -8.11 -14.16 -8.10
N GLU A 165 -7.63 -13.58 -7.01
CA GLU A 165 -6.84 -14.27 -5.98
C GLU A 165 -7.59 -15.47 -5.38
N GLN A 166 -8.84 -15.26 -4.96
CA GLN A 166 -9.68 -16.32 -4.42
C GLN A 166 -9.95 -17.43 -5.45
N GLY A 167 -10.03 -17.10 -6.74
CA GLY A 167 -10.13 -18.07 -7.82
C GLY A 167 -8.89 -18.95 -7.91
N GLU A 168 -7.70 -18.35 -7.88
CA GLU A 168 -6.42 -19.05 -7.96
C GLU A 168 -6.16 -19.93 -6.74
N GLN A 169 -6.49 -19.47 -5.53
CA GLN A 169 -6.38 -20.28 -4.31
C GLN A 169 -7.28 -21.52 -4.35
N ARG A 170 -8.49 -21.41 -4.91
CA ARG A 170 -9.40 -22.55 -5.08
C ARG A 170 -8.84 -23.60 -6.04
N LEU A 171 -8.22 -23.15 -7.13
CA LEU A 171 -7.56 -24.04 -8.09
C LEU A 171 -6.35 -24.75 -7.48
N GLN A 172 -5.51 -24.04 -6.72
CA GLN A 172 -4.36 -24.63 -6.03
C GLN A 172 -4.77 -25.67 -4.99
N ARG A 173 -5.84 -25.43 -4.22
CA ARG A 173 -6.40 -26.42 -3.27
C ARG A 173 -6.98 -27.65 -3.96
N SER A 174 -7.54 -27.49 -5.16
CA SER A 174 -8.12 -28.59 -5.94
C SER A 174 -7.07 -29.40 -6.69
N GLY A 175 -5.91 -28.81 -7.01
CA GLY A 175 -4.80 -29.47 -7.69
C GLY A 175 -3.91 -30.38 -6.82
N GLY A 176 -4.03 -30.29 -5.49
CA GLY A 176 -3.23 -31.09 -4.55
C GLY A 176 -3.74 -32.52 -4.28
N GLY A 177 -4.86 -32.92 -4.89
CA GLY A 177 -5.57 -34.17 -4.55
C GLY A 177 -5.52 -35.31 -5.56
N ASN A 178 -4.74 -35.24 -6.64
CA ASN A 178 -4.88 -36.22 -7.73
C ASN A 178 -3.56 -36.72 -8.37
N LEU A 179 -2.58 -37.09 -7.55
CA LEU A 179 -1.48 -37.97 -7.95
C LEU A 179 -1.43 -39.18 -7.02
N GLY A 180 -2.41 -40.07 -7.16
CA GLY A 180 -2.53 -41.23 -6.28
C GLY A 180 -3.68 -42.16 -6.62
N ARG A 181 -3.83 -42.58 -7.89
CA ARG A 181 -4.59 -43.79 -8.20
C ARG A 181 -3.89 -44.53 -9.33
N GLY A 182 -3.29 -45.66 -8.94
CA GLY A 182 -2.47 -46.48 -9.80
C GLY A 182 -3.26 -47.13 -10.93
N CYS A 183 -2.64 -47.16 -12.10
CA CYS A 183 -2.81 -48.24 -13.04
C CYS A 183 -1.53 -49.09 -12.99
N SER A 184 -1.54 -50.05 -12.07
CA SER A 184 -0.65 -51.21 -12.14
C SER A 184 -1.39 -52.27 -12.93
N SER A 185 -0.91 -52.63 -14.13
CA SER A 185 -1.38 -53.82 -14.85
C SER A 185 -0.46 -54.15 -16.05
N TYR A 186 0.50 -55.03 -15.77
CA TYR A 186 1.20 -55.99 -16.65
C TYR A 186 2.21 -55.50 -17.71
N ASN A 187 3.48 -55.66 -17.35
CA ASN A 187 4.52 -56.09 -18.28
C ASN A 187 4.38 -57.60 -18.54
N SER A 188 4.28 -58.01 -19.81
CA SER A 188 4.77 -59.32 -20.25
C SER A 188 5.55 -59.16 -21.54
N SER A 189 6.76 -59.69 -21.48
CA SER A 189 7.85 -59.67 -22.44
C SER A 189 7.62 -60.54 -23.68
N ALA A 190 8.23 -60.07 -24.78
CA ALA A 190 8.97 -60.81 -25.82
C ALA A 190 8.25 -61.88 -26.66
N SER A 191 8.28 -61.70 -27.99
CA SER A 191 8.93 -62.63 -28.93
C SER A 191 8.84 -62.12 -30.37
N THR A 192 9.99 -61.98 -31.01
CA THR A 192 10.21 -61.79 -32.44
C THR A 192 9.91 -63.09 -33.22
N SER A 193 9.19 -63.02 -34.34
CA SER A 193 9.46 -63.91 -35.48
C SER A 193 8.83 -63.42 -36.79
N ASN A 194 9.69 -63.28 -37.80
CA ASN A 194 9.36 -63.11 -39.21
C ASN A 194 8.60 -64.32 -39.77
N LYS A 195 7.71 -64.08 -40.75
CA LYS A 195 7.70 -64.85 -42.01
C LYS A 195 6.76 -64.24 -43.07
N SER A 196 7.34 -64.04 -44.25
CA SER A 196 6.68 -63.85 -45.55
C SER A 196 5.80 -65.06 -45.93
N ALA A 197 4.68 -64.81 -46.64
CA ALA A 197 4.34 -65.39 -47.95
C ALA A 197 2.82 -65.35 -48.27
N ALA A 198 2.54 -65.04 -49.53
CA ALA A 198 1.36 -65.36 -50.35
C ALA A 198 0.00 -64.70 -50.03
N LEU A 199 -0.45 -63.83 -50.93
CA LEU A 199 -1.34 -64.18 -52.05
C LEU A 199 -1.15 -63.19 -53.20
#